data_AF-A0A1H3MD97-F1
#
_entry.id   AF-A0A1H3MD97-F1
#
_cell.length_a   1.000
_cell.length_b   1.000
_cell.length_c   1.000
_cell.angle_alpha   90.00
_cell.angle_beta   90.00
_cell.angle_gamma   90.00
#
_symmetry.space_group_name_H-M   'P 1'
#
loop_
_entity.id
_entity.type
_entity.pdbx_description
1 polymer ?
#
loop_
_entity_poly.entity_id
_entity_poly.type
_entity_poly.pdbx_seq_one_letter_code
_entity_poly.pdbx_strand_id
1 'polypeptide(L)'
;MYHQDWVMRQIEMMVKMIAKLIFKKDNIQFNVSDESNSLEIHRLYERLVDLINQLRLNEAENILFEEINNSDLIYIEVAMDFYDRLNKLSDEELEIGNFTREEVKLGLEDVLKLYNINLTI
;
A
#
# COMPACT_ATOMS: atom_id res chain seq x y z
N MET A 1 -6.01 -4.62 -20.92
CA MET A 1 -4.62 -5.08 -20.96
C MET A 1 -3.63 -3.92 -20.98
N TYR A 2 -3.32 -3.27 -22.12
CA TYR A 2 -2.27 -2.22 -22.15
C TYR A 2 -2.44 -1.05 -21.15
N HIS A 3 -3.67 -0.58 -20.90
CA HIS A 3 -3.91 0.47 -19.91
C HIS A 3 -3.60 -0.01 -18.50
N GLN A 4 -4.13 -1.18 -18.13
CA GLN A 4 -3.91 -1.81 -16.83
C GLN A 4 -2.43 -2.09 -16.58
N ASP A 5 -1.72 -2.63 -17.57
CA ASP A 5 -0.27 -2.85 -17.50
C ASP A 5 0.51 -1.54 -17.27
N TRP A 6 0.05 -0.43 -17.87
CA TRP A 6 0.66 0.88 -17.65
C TRP A 6 0.40 1.39 -16.22
N VAL A 7 -0.84 1.27 -15.72
CA VAL A 7 -1.19 1.67 -14.34
C VAL A 7 -0.39 0.85 -13.33
N MET A 8 -0.26 -0.47 -13.52
CA MET A 8 0.54 -1.34 -12.67
C MET A 8 2.00 -0.87 -12.56
N ARG A 9 2.62 -0.47 -13.68
CA ARG A 9 3.99 0.05 -13.70
C ARG A 9 4.10 1.39 -12.99
N GLN A 10 3.09 2.26 -13.10
CA GLN A 10 3.08 3.52 -12.37
C GLN A 10 3.06 3.29 -10.86
N ILE A 11 2.19 2.39 -10.39
CA ILE A 11 2.12 2.01 -8.97
C ILE A 11 3.48 1.44 -8.49
N GLU A 12 4.07 0.52 -9.26
CA GLU A 12 5.38 -0.07 -8.95
C GLU A 12 6.49 1.00 -8.87
N MET A 13 6.48 1.96 -9.80
CA MET A 13 7.44 3.07 -9.80
C MET A 13 7.27 3.98 -8.58
N MET A 14 6.03 4.29 -8.18
CA MET A 14 5.73 5.07 -6.98
C MET A 14 6.28 4.40 -5.73
N VAL A 15 5.94 3.13 -5.50
CA VAL A 15 6.42 2.35 -4.35
C VAL A 15 7.94 2.33 -4.31
N LYS A 16 8.60 2.08 -5.44
CA LYS A 16 10.07 2.08 -5.54
C LYS A 16 10.70 3.45 -5.30
N MET A 17 10.10 4.53 -5.78
CA MET A 17 10.59 5.89 -5.50
C MET A 17 10.51 6.21 -4.01
N ILE A 18 9.39 5.87 -3.37
CA ILE A 18 9.21 6.08 -1.93
C ILE A 18 10.19 5.24 -1.11
N ALA A 19 10.39 3.97 -1.48
CA ALA A 19 11.39 3.09 -0.89
C ALA A 19 12.78 3.75 -0.86
N LYS A 20 13.19 4.32 -2.00
CA LYS A 20 14.51 4.93 -2.16
C LYS A 20 14.63 6.29 -1.48
N LEU A 21 13.63 7.15 -1.61
CA LEU A 21 13.69 8.54 -1.14
C LEU A 21 13.47 8.65 0.37
N ILE A 22 12.53 7.90 0.93
CA ILE A 22 12.18 7.98 2.36
C ILE A 22 12.99 6.97 3.17
N PHE A 23 12.96 5.71 2.76
CA PHE A 23 13.52 4.61 3.56
C PHE A 23 14.96 4.24 3.18
N LYS A 24 15.49 4.80 2.07
CA LYS A 24 16.81 4.46 1.51
C LYS A 24 16.96 2.95 1.25
N LYS A 25 15.85 2.29 0.88
CA LYS A 25 15.77 0.86 0.52
C LYS A 25 15.47 0.72 -0.98
N ASP A 26 15.84 -0.40 -1.59
CA ASP A 26 15.53 -0.64 -3.01
C ASP A 26 14.07 -1.02 -3.26
N ASN A 27 13.43 -1.68 -2.30
CA ASN A 27 12.02 -2.03 -2.31
C ASN A 27 11.45 -1.88 -0.88
N ILE A 28 10.14 -1.75 -0.78
CA ILE A 28 9.44 -1.82 0.51
C ILE A 28 8.89 -3.22 0.69
N GLN A 29 9.27 -3.84 1.80
CA GLN A 29 8.59 -4.99 2.38
C GLN A 29 8.51 -4.72 3.87
N PHE A 30 7.30 -4.66 4.41
CA PHE A 30 7.14 -4.41 5.83
C PHE A 30 7.68 -5.60 6.63
N ASN A 31 8.62 -5.33 7.55
CA ASN A 31 9.23 -6.36 8.37
C ASN A 31 8.40 -6.60 9.64
N VAL A 32 7.48 -7.58 9.59
CA VAL A 32 6.65 -7.99 10.73
C VAL A 32 7.44 -8.66 11.87
N SER A 33 8.72 -9.00 11.66
CA SER A 33 9.59 -9.56 12.70
C SER A 33 10.48 -8.50 13.36
N ASP A 34 10.32 -7.23 12.98
CA ASP A 34 11.07 -6.13 13.60
C ASP A 34 10.48 -5.78 14.97
N GLU A 35 11.08 -6.33 16.03
CA GLU A 35 10.66 -6.10 17.41
C GLU A 35 10.73 -4.62 17.85
N SER A 36 11.34 -3.74 17.05
CA SER A 36 11.34 -2.29 17.33
C SER A 36 10.01 -1.61 16.99
N ASN A 37 9.17 -2.23 16.15
CA ASN A 37 7.85 -1.71 15.81
C ASN A 37 6.85 -1.94 16.95
N SER A 38 5.89 -1.03 17.11
CA SER A 38 4.87 -1.17 18.14
C SER A 38 3.96 -2.37 17.87
N LEU A 39 3.37 -2.94 18.93
CA LEU A 39 2.39 -4.03 18.80
C LEU A 39 1.17 -3.60 17.96
N GLU A 40 0.83 -2.31 17.99
CA GLU A 40 -0.25 -1.72 17.21
C GLU A 40 0.02 -1.79 15.71
N ILE A 41 1.24 -1.40 15.28
CA ILE A 41 1.65 -1.50 13.88
C ILE A 41 1.65 -2.95 13.40
N HIS A 42 2.17 -3.88 14.21
CA HIS A 42 2.16 -5.30 13.86
C HIS A 42 0.73 -5.81 13.65
N ARG A 43 -0.20 -5.49 14.57
CA ARG A 43 -1.61 -5.89 14.48
C ARG A 43 -2.31 -5.27 13.28
N LEU A 44 -2.05 -3.99 13.00
CA LEU A 44 -2.56 -3.33 11.80
C LEU A 44 -2.11 -4.09 10.56
N TYR A 45 -0.80 -4.31 10.43
CA TYR A 45 -0.23 -5.01 9.28
C TYR A 45 -0.79 -6.43 9.10
N GLU A 46 -0.82 -7.23 10.16
CA GLU A 46 -1.41 -8.59 10.13
C GLU A 46 -2.88 -8.56 9.68
N ARG A 47 -3.66 -7.64 10.24
CA ARG A 47 -5.08 -7.47 9.87
C ARG A 47 -5.25 -7.09 8.41
N LEU A 48 -4.42 -6.20 7.87
CA LEU A 48 -4.46 -5.81 6.46
C LEU A 48 -4.12 -6.99 5.55
N VAL A 49 -3.07 -7.76 5.87
CA VAL A 49 -2.69 -8.94 5.09
C VAL A 49 -3.78 -10.02 5.12
N ASP A 50 -4.41 -10.26 6.27
CA ASP A 50 -5.51 -11.22 6.38
C ASP A 50 -6.73 -10.81 5.54
N LEU A 51 -7.04 -9.53 5.47
CA LEU A 51 -8.13 -9.02 4.64
C LEU A 51 -7.80 -9.10 3.14
N ILE A 52 -6.55 -8.84 2.74
CA ILE A 52 -6.08 -9.06 1.36
C ILE A 52 -6.24 -10.53 0.98
N ASN A 53 -5.81 -11.46 1.84
CA ASN A 53 -5.92 -12.90 1.60
C ASN A 53 -7.38 -13.38 1.47
N GLN A 54 -8.33 -12.63 2.06
CA GLN A 54 -9.78 -12.87 1.96
C GLN A 54 -10.43 -12.08 0.81
N LEU A 55 -9.65 -11.31 0.03
CA LEU A 55 -10.12 -10.37 -0.99
C LEU A 55 -11.12 -9.33 -0.44
N ARG A 56 -11.06 -8.99 0.86
CA ARG A 56 -11.85 -7.92 1.48
C ARG A 56 -11.15 -6.58 1.33
N LEU A 57 -10.88 -6.17 0.08
CA LEU A 57 -9.95 -5.10 -0.25
C LEU A 57 -10.44 -3.71 0.22
N ASN A 58 -11.70 -3.38 -0.06
CA ASN A 58 -12.32 -2.12 0.40
C ASN A 58 -12.27 -1.98 1.92
N GLU A 59 -12.49 -3.07 2.65
CA GLU A 59 -12.41 -3.05 4.11
C GLU A 59 -10.98 -2.88 4.59
N ALA A 60 -10.02 -3.54 3.95
CA ALA A 60 -8.61 -3.37 4.25
C ALA A 60 -8.18 -1.91 4.04
N GLU A 61 -8.58 -1.29 2.92
CA GLU A 61 -8.29 0.12 2.64
C GLU A 61 -8.94 1.05 3.68
N ASN A 62 -10.21 0.82 4.03
CA ASN A 62 -10.88 1.61 5.07
C ASN A 62 -10.11 1.55 6.39
N ILE A 63 -9.70 0.36 6.85
CA ILE A 63 -8.92 0.18 8.08
C ILE A 63 -7.56 0.88 7.98
N LEU A 64 -6.90 0.79 6.82
CA LEU A 64 -5.63 1.50 6.60
C LEU A 64 -5.82 3.01 6.80
N PHE A 65 -6.83 3.62 6.20
CA PHE A 65 -7.08 5.06 6.34
C PHE A 65 -7.59 5.47 7.73
N GLU A 66 -8.34 4.62 8.42
CA GLU A 66 -8.78 4.86 9.81
C GLU A 66 -7.60 4.89 10.79
N GLU A 67 -6.56 4.09 10.55
CA GLU A 67 -5.45 3.88 11.47
C GLU A 67 -4.20 4.70 11.11
N ILE A 68 -4.09 5.24 9.89
CA ILE A 68 -2.94 6.04 9.47
C ILE A 68 -2.73 7.23 10.43
N ASN A 69 -1.52 7.29 10.99
CA ASN A 69 -0.99 8.49 11.63
C ASN A 69 -0.01 9.20 10.69
N ASN A 70 -0.42 10.33 10.13
CA ASN A 70 0.37 11.08 9.15
C ASN A 70 1.63 11.77 9.72
N SER A 71 1.84 11.70 11.04
CA SER A 71 3.07 12.18 11.69
C SER A 71 4.13 11.09 11.86
N ASP A 72 3.80 9.83 11.55
CA ASP A 72 4.69 8.68 11.71
C ASP A 72 4.92 7.95 10.37
N LEU A 73 6.18 7.85 9.98
CA LEU A 73 6.62 7.27 8.71
C LEU A 73 6.45 5.74 8.66
N ILE A 74 6.30 5.07 9.81
CA ILE A 74 6.09 3.61 9.81
C ILE A 74 4.78 3.23 9.10
N TYR A 75 3.76 4.07 9.21
CA TYR A 75 2.49 3.89 8.52
C TYR A 75 2.61 4.09 7.01
N ILE A 76 3.56 4.93 6.53
CA ILE A 76 3.89 4.97 5.09
C ILE A 76 4.46 3.62 4.66
N GLU A 77 5.37 3.01 5.44
CA GLU A 77 5.96 1.72 5.08
C GLU A 77 4.89 0.62 4.98
N VAL A 78 3.96 0.58 5.93
CA VAL A 78 2.79 -0.31 5.92
C VAL A 78 1.92 -0.06 4.68
N ALA A 79 1.58 1.19 4.38
CA ALA A 79 0.74 1.55 3.24
C ALA A 79 1.39 1.20 1.89
N MET A 80 2.70 1.45 1.74
CA MET A 80 3.43 1.10 0.51
C MET A 80 3.45 -0.42 0.29
N ASP A 81 3.67 -1.21 1.34
CA ASP A 81 3.60 -2.68 1.25
C ASP A 81 2.18 -3.14 0.91
N PHE A 82 1.16 -2.54 1.53
CA PHE A 82 -0.25 -2.79 1.23
C PHE A 82 -0.58 -2.58 -0.26
N TYR A 83 -0.27 -1.42 -0.84
CA TYR A 83 -0.56 -1.15 -2.25
C TYR A 83 0.33 -1.96 -3.21
N ASP A 84 1.57 -2.31 -2.82
CA ASP A 84 2.40 -3.24 -3.59
C ASP A 84 1.80 -4.65 -3.63
N ARG A 85 1.17 -5.11 -2.55
CA ARG A 85 0.42 -6.38 -2.52
C ARG A 85 -0.82 -6.32 -3.39
N LEU A 86 -1.64 -5.27 -3.28
CA LEU A 86 -2.80 -5.10 -4.15
C LEU A 86 -2.39 -5.05 -5.63
N ASN A 87 -1.26 -4.40 -5.94
CA ASN A 87 -0.76 -4.33 -7.31
C ASN A 87 -0.29 -5.68 -7.88
N LYS A 88 -0.02 -6.68 -7.02
CA LYS A 88 0.34 -8.05 -7.45
C LYS A 88 -0.86 -8.96 -7.64
N LEU A 89 -2.04 -8.59 -7.12
CA LEU A 89 -3.28 -9.31 -7.41
C LEU A 89 -3.61 -9.21 -8.89
N SER A 90 -4.19 -10.27 -9.43
CA SER A 90 -4.79 -10.29 -10.77
C SER A 90 -6.01 -9.36 -10.84
N ASP A 91 -6.36 -8.94 -12.05
CA ASP A 91 -7.57 -8.11 -12.25
C ASP A 91 -8.84 -8.84 -11.78
N GLU A 92 -8.91 -10.18 -11.88
CA GLU A 92 -10.02 -11.00 -11.38
C GLU A 92 -10.10 -10.99 -9.85
N GLU A 93 -8.97 -11.11 -9.15
CA GLU A 93 -8.92 -11.01 -7.69
C GLU A 93 -9.32 -9.63 -7.18
N LEU A 94 -8.88 -8.57 -7.87
CA LEU A 94 -9.33 -7.20 -7.58
C LEU A 94 -10.84 -7.05 -7.78
N GLU A 95 -11.39 -7.58 -8.88
CA GLU A 95 -12.82 -7.52 -9.18
C GLU A 95 -13.65 -8.28 -8.12
N ILE A 96 -13.21 -9.45 -7.66
CA ILE A 96 -13.84 -10.19 -6.54
C ILE A 96 -13.86 -9.34 -5.27
N GLY A 97 -12.78 -8.60 -5.02
CA GLY A 97 -12.68 -7.65 -3.90
C GLY A 97 -13.41 -6.32 -4.09
N ASN A 98 -14.15 -6.17 -5.20
CA ASN A 98 -14.80 -4.93 -5.63
C ASN A 98 -13.82 -3.75 -5.68
N PHE A 99 -12.67 -3.99 -6.30
CA PHE A 99 -11.58 -3.03 -6.43
C PHE A 99 -11.05 -3.04 -7.87
N THR A 100 -10.40 -1.95 -8.26
CA THR A 100 -9.82 -1.76 -9.59
C THR A 100 -8.36 -1.34 -9.47
N ARG A 101 -7.60 -1.50 -10.55
CA ARG A 101 -6.21 -1.04 -10.57
C ARG A 101 -6.09 0.46 -10.41
N GLU A 102 -7.04 1.20 -10.99
CA GLU A 102 -7.15 2.64 -10.84
C GLU A 102 -7.38 3.02 -9.37
N GLU A 103 -8.20 2.27 -8.63
CA GLU A 103 -8.38 2.47 -7.18
C GLU A 103 -7.08 2.18 -6.41
N VAL A 104 -6.30 1.15 -6.76
CA VAL A 104 -4.96 0.91 -6.16
C VAL A 104 -4.07 2.15 -6.35
N LYS A 105 -4.06 2.73 -7.54
CA LYS A 105 -3.28 3.94 -7.82
C LYS A 105 -3.80 5.15 -7.03
N LEU A 106 -5.11 5.37 -7.02
CA LEU A 106 -5.73 6.50 -6.34
C LEU A 106 -5.51 6.44 -4.83
N GLY A 107 -5.74 5.28 -4.20
CA GLY A 107 -5.50 5.08 -2.78
C GLY A 107 -4.04 5.33 -2.39
N LEU A 108 -3.10 4.85 -3.23
CA LEU A 108 -1.68 5.12 -3.04
C LEU A 108 -1.35 6.62 -3.11
N GLU A 109 -1.89 7.33 -4.11
CA GLU A 109 -1.73 8.78 -4.24
C GLU A 109 -2.34 9.52 -3.04
N ASP A 110 -3.49 9.07 -2.54
CA ASP A 110 -4.17 9.67 -1.41
C ASP A 110 -3.40 9.50 -0.11
N VAL A 111 -2.77 8.34 0.13
CA VAL A 111 -1.83 8.17 1.23
C VAL A 111 -0.68 9.15 1.12
N LEU A 112 -0.03 9.26 -0.05
CA LEU A 112 1.11 10.17 -0.21
C LEU A 112 0.73 11.64 0.05
N LYS A 113 -0.49 12.06 -0.34
CA LYS A 113 -1.02 13.39 -0.04
C LYS A 113 -1.16 13.64 1.47
N LEU A 114 -1.55 12.64 2.27
CA LEU A 114 -1.65 12.78 3.73
C LEU A 114 -0.32 13.16 4.38
N TYR A 115 0.80 12.77 3.77
CA TYR A 115 2.17 13.08 4.22
C TYR A 115 2.80 14.25 3.45
N ASN A 116 2.02 15.00 2.66
CA ASN A 116 2.49 16.10 1.81
C ASN A 116 3.58 15.69 0.80
N ILE A 117 3.56 14.44 0.35
CA ILE A 117 4.50 13.90 -0.64
C ILE A 117 3.86 14.00 -2.02
N ASN A 118 4.46 14.81 -2.89
CA ASN A 118 4.04 14.91 -4.28
C ASN A 118 5.09 14.26 -5.18
N LEU A 119 4.71 13.17 -5.84
CA LEU A 119 5.51 12.56 -6.89
C LEU A 119 5.07 13.14 -8.23
N THR A 120 6.01 13.63 -9.03
CA THR A 120 5.76 13.94 -10.44
C THR A 120 6.20 12.72 -11.24
N ILE A 121 5.25 12.00 -11.84
CA ILE A 121 5.46 10.70 -12.50
C ILE A 121 4.92 10.77 -13.92
#